data_AF-A0A183DZH2-F1
#
_entry.id   AF-A0A183DZH2-F1
#
_cell.length_a   1.000
_cell.length_b   1.000
_cell.length_c   1.000
_cell.angle_alpha   90.00
_cell.angle_beta   90.00
_cell.angle_gamma   90.00
#
_symmetry.space_group_name_H-M   'P 1'
#
loop_
_entity.id
_entity.type
_entity.pdbx_description
1 polymer ?
#
loop_
_entity_poly.entity_id
_entity_poly.type
_entity_poly.pdbx_seq_one_letter_code
_entity_poly.pdbx_strand_id
1 'polypeptide(L)'
;MAMHGCINYMGKRHSLELGSDFLVMIDGDVHLNNTQTLLLLLDTAIQKNLDILAPLVGQLHNLFSNFWGAVADNGYYVRSEDYLDIYDRKETGVWNVPYISSMILRPMLDAFNYNEKLDPDMSFCSFARDHGHFLFVDNRHNYGFLVVTEDVETSKMHPEMFEIFNNRELWEARYIHQNYFAALNGSAPIHEICRDVFDFPLMSETFCAELVEECEYYGRWSDGRNEPVESIMMFVVRYRPDEQASLRPHHDASTYSIDVALNKRGVDYEGGGVRFLRYNCTFDADTVGYSMIFPGRLTHLHEGLATTQGTRYIAVSFINP
;
A
#
# COMPACT_ATOMS: atom_id res chain seq x y z
N MET A 1 19.00 -15.30 2.95
CA MET A 1 19.28 -16.24 4.07
C MET A 1 20.52 -15.87 4.89
N ALA A 2 21.75 -16.02 4.37
CA ALA A 2 22.97 -15.76 5.17
C ALA A 2 23.08 -14.33 5.73
N MET A 3 22.66 -13.32 4.95
CA MET A 3 22.72 -11.90 5.39
C MET A 3 21.77 -11.60 6.56
N HIS A 4 20.56 -12.17 6.56
CA HIS A 4 19.57 -11.96 7.62
C HIS A 4 20.03 -12.60 8.95
N GLY A 5 20.55 -13.83 8.91
CA GLY A 5 21.16 -14.47 10.08
C GLY A 5 22.36 -13.69 10.65
N CYS A 6 23.21 -13.12 9.79
CA CYS A 6 24.31 -12.27 10.22
C CYS A 6 23.83 -10.93 10.84
N ILE A 7 22.80 -10.30 10.28
CA ILE A 7 22.24 -9.05 10.81
C ILE A 7 21.64 -9.28 12.20
N ASN A 8 20.88 -10.36 12.38
CA ASN A 8 20.29 -10.71 13.69
C ASN A 8 21.38 -10.96 14.73
N TYR A 9 22.47 -11.62 14.35
CA TYR A 9 23.64 -11.83 15.20
C TYR A 9 24.36 -10.51 15.56
N MET A 10 24.57 -9.62 14.58
CA MET A 10 25.21 -8.32 14.78
C MET A 10 24.36 -7.38 15.66
N GLY A 11 23.04 -7.35 15.44
CA GLY A 11 22.10 -6.58 16.25
C GLY A 11 22.13 -7.00 17.72
N LYS A 12 22.17 -8.32 18.00
CA LYS A 12 22.38 -8.84 19.36
C LYS A 12 23.70 -8.34 19.96
N ARG A 13 24.82 -8.51 19.24
CA ARG A 13 26.16 -8.11 19.75
C ARG A 13 26.20 -6.64 20.11
N HIS A 14 25.65 -5.78 19.26
CA HIS A 14 25.62 -4.35 19.51
C HIS A 14 24.75 -3.98 20.72
N SER A 15 23.59 -4.62 20.87
CA SER A 15 22.71 -4.39 22.03
C SER A 15 23.35 -4.78 23.37
N LEU A 16 24.15 -5.86 23.39
CA LEU A 16 24.95 -6.26 24.55
C LEU A 16 26.02 -5.21 24.90
N GLU A 17 26.68 -4.62 23.91
CA GLU A 17 27.68 -3.55 24.12
C GLU A 17 27.05 -2.29 24.74
N LEU A 18 25.77 -2.02 24.43
CA LEU A 18 25.02 -0.88 24.95
C LEU A 18 24.39 -1.11 26.34
N GLY A 19 24.42 -2.35 26.85
CA GLY A 19 23.84 -2.70 28.15
C GLY A 19 22.31 -2.71 28.16
N SER A 20 21.67 -3.05 27.02
CA SER A 20 20.21 -3.13 26.92
C SER A 20 19.62 -4.31 27.70
N ASP A 21 18.45 -4.12 28.31
CA ASP A 21 17.73 -5.21 29.00
C ASP A 21 16.99 -6.16 28.02
N PHE A 22 16.48 -5.60 26.93
CA PHE A 22 15.70 -6.32 25.92
C PHE A 22 16.21 -6.03 24.50
N LEU A 23 16.02 -7.00 23.61
CA LEU A 23 16.17 -6.86 22.16
C LEU A 23 14.80 -7.04 21.51
N VAL A 24 14.51 -6.14 20.58
CA VAL A 24 13.35 -6.20 19.69
C VAL A 24 13.88 -6.37 18.27
N MET A 25 13.46 -7.45 17.60
CA MET A 25 13.71 -7.69 16.18
C MET A 25 12.39 -7.49 15.46
N ILE A 26 12.39 -6.71 14.38
CA ILE A 26 11.21 -6.42 13.55
C ILE A 26 11.65 -6.49 12.09
N ASP A 27 10.97 -7.30 11.30
CA ASP A 27 11.17 -7.45 9.87
C ASP A 27 10.45 -6.34 9.09
N GLY A 28 10.94 -6.07 7.87
CA GLY A 28 10.46 -4.96 7.04
C GLY A 28 9.03 -5.14 6.51
N ASP A 29 8.47 -6.35 6.60
CA ASP A 29 7.11 -6.70 6.22
C ASP A 29 6.11 -6.58 7.39
N VAL A 30 6.55 -6.20 8.59
CA VAL A 30 5.66 -5.99 9.73
C VAL A 30 5.10 -4.56 9.72
N HIS A 31 3.78 -4.44 9.51
CA HIS A 31 3.07 -3.17 9.64
C HIS A 31 2.33 -3.08 10.98
N LEU A 32 2.86 -2.27 11.90
CA LEU A 32 2.22 -2.01 13.20
C LEU A 32 1.27 -0.82 13.11
N ASN A 33 -0.03 -1.08 13.32
CA ASN A 33 -1.04 -0.03 13.41
C ASN A 33 -1.40 0.35 14.86
N ASN A 34 -0.85 -0.37 15.85
CA ASN A 34 -1.00 -0.07 17.26
C ASN A 34 0.29 0.55 17.82
N THR A 35 0.23 1.85 18.12
CA THR A 35 1.37 2.63 18.65
C THR A 35 1.83 2.18 20.04
N GLN A 36 1.04 1.38 20.75
CA GLN A 36 1.37 0.83 22.08
C GLN A 36 1.99 -0.56 22.02
N THR A 37 2.18 -1.16 20.84
CA THR A 37 2.64 -2.55 20.66
C THR A 37 3.84 -2.90 21.54
N LEU A 38 4.91 -2.09 21.50
CA LEU A 38 6.11 -2.36 22.28
C LEU A 38 5.85 -2.32 23.79
N LEU A 39 5.07 -1.36 24.27
CA LEU A 39 4.75 -1.21 25.69
C LEU A 39 3.91 -2.39 26.19
N LEU A 40 2.92 -2.82 25.40
CA LEU A 40 2.07 -3.96 25.71
C LEU A 40 2.88 -5.26 25.79
N LEU A 41 3.81 -5.48 24.85
CA LEU A 41 4.68 -6.65 24.85
C LEU A 41 5.65 -6.64 26.04
N LEU A 42 6.26 -5.49 26.35
CA LEU A 42 7.16 -5.35 27.50
C LEU A 42 6.44 -5.61 28.82
N ASP A 43 5.27 -4.98 29.02
CA ASP A 43 4.45 -5.19 30.21
C ASP A 43 4.10 -6.67 30.39
N THR A 44 3.72 -7.32 29.30
CA THR A 44 3.41 -8.76 29.28
C THR A 44 4.61 -9.62 29.63
N ALA A 45 5.75 -9.37 28.98
CA ALA A 45 6.98 -10.12 29.20
C ALA A 45 7.43 -10.01 30.66
N ILE A 46 7.36 -8.82 31.26
CA ILE A 46 7.74 -8.56 32.65
C ILE A 46 6.75 -9.22 33.62
N GLN A 47 5.44 -8.96 33.47
CA GLN A 47 4.42 -9.46 34.41
C GLN A 47 4.33 -10.98 34.44
N LYS A 48 4.52 -11.64 33.28
CA LYS A 48 4.46 -13.10 33.15
C LYS A 48 5.83 -13.76 33.19
N ASN A 49 6.91 -13.00 33.32
CA ASN A 49 8.30 -13.47 33.28
C ASN A 49 8.58 -14.36 32.06
N LEU A 50 8.31 -13.83 30.86
CA LEU A 50 8.46 -14.53 29.58
C LEU A 50 9.79 -14.17 28.91
N ASP A 51 10.48 -15.19 28.38
CA ASP A 51 11.77 -15.02 27.72
C ASP A 51 11.64 -14.62 26.24
N ILE A 52 10.71 -15.18 25.48
CA ILE A 52 10.62 -14.90 24.04
C ILE A 52 9.15 -14.69 23.68
N LEU A 53 8.82 -13.49 23.20
CA LEU A 53 7.45 -13.06 22.96
C LEU A 53 7.32 -12.38 21.59
N ALA A 54 6.31 -12.77 20.81
CA ALA A 54 5.92 -12.11 19.57
C ALA A 54 4.47 -11.60 19.68
N PRO A 55 4.14 -10.42 19.11
CA PRO A 55 2.75 -10.08 18.84
C PRO A 55 2.24 -10.95 17.69
N LEU A 56 0.98 -11.39 17.76
CA LEU A 56 0.32 -12.00 16.61
C LEU A 56 0.12 -10.95 15.52
N VAL A 57 0.79 -11.16 14.38
CA VAL A 57 0.56 -10.45 13.12
C VAL A 57 0.34 -11.47 12.00
N GLY A 58 -0.68 -11.22 11.19
CA GLY A 58 -1.08 -12.06 10.07
C GLY A 58 -1.19 -11.26 8.78
N GLN A 59 -1.09 -11.91 7.64
CA GLN A 59 -1.48 -11.29 6.36
C GLN A 59 -2.98 -11.08 6.34
N LEU A 60 -3.42 -9.92 5.83
CA LEU A 60 -4.84 -9.62 5.68
C LEU A 60 -5.46 -10.53 4.60
N HIS A 61 -6.69 -10.99 4.84
CA HIS A 61 -7.46 -11.86 3.92
C HIS A 61 -6.81 -13.20 3.54
N ASN A 62 -5.75 -13.60 4.24
CA ASN A 62 -5.07 -14.89 4.10
C ASN A 62 -4.93 -15.53 5.48
N LEU A 63 -4.54 -16.81 5.56
CA LEU A 63 -4.30 -17.54 6.79
C LEU A 63 -2.81 -17.56 7.19
N PHE A 64 -1.95 -16.82 6.49
CA PHE A 64 -0.53 -16.74 6.81
C PHE A 64 -0.30 -15.82 8.02
N SER A 65 0.54 -16.25 8.95
CA SER A 65 0.87 -15.49 10.16
C SER A 65 2.30 -15.76 10.62
N ASN A 66 2.76 -14.93 11.55
CA ASN A 66 4.10 -15.01 12.12
C ASN A 66 4.25 -16.08 13.22
N PHE A 67 3.38 -17.08 13.29
CA PHE A 67 3.51 -18.21 14.22
C PHE A 67 3.06 -19.52 13.59
N TRP A 68 3.58 -20.64 14.08
CA TRP A 68 3.04 -21.97 13.78
C TRP A 68 2.56 -22.62 15.07
N GLY A 69 1.37 -23.25 15.05
CA GLY A 69 0.85 -23.96 16.21
C GLY A 69 1.42 -25.37 16.38
N ALA A 70 1.98 -25.98 15.32
CA ALA A 70 2.65 -27.28 15.39
C ALA A 70 3.83 -27.37 14.40
N VAL A 71 4.74 -28.31 14.67
CA VAL A 71 5.85 -28.70 13.78
C VAL A 71 5.83 -30.22 13.61
N ALA A 72 6.14 -30.70 12.40
CA ALA A 72 6.36 -32.11 12.12
C ALA A 72 7.71 -32.60 12.69
N ASP A 73 7.92 -33.91 12.69
CA ASP A 73 9.17 -34.56 13.15
C ASP A 73 10.42 -34.05 12.39
N ASN A 74 10.24 -33.56 11.17
CA ASN A 74 11.31 -32.96 10.36
C ASN A 74 11.57 -31.47 10.65
N GLY A 75 10.84 -30.86 11.59
CA GLY A 75 10.98 -29.47 12.01
C GLY A 75 10.19 -28.45 11.17
N TYR A 76 9.43 -28.91 10.16
CA TYR A 76 8.64 -28.02 9.28
C TYR A 76 7.20 -27.85 9.76
N TYR A 77 6.54 -26.83 9.21
CA TYR A 77 5.16 -26.45 9.53
C TYR A 77 4.16 -27.62 9.46
N VAL A 78 3.32 -27.71 10.50
CA VAL A 78 2.06 -28.44 10.51
C VAL A 78 0.99 -27.55 11.14
N ARG A 79 -0.22 -27.59 10.60
CA ARG A 79 -1.35 -26.86 11.19
C ARG A 79 -1.80 -27.57 12.48
N SER A 80 -1.83 -26.86 13.61
CA SER A 80 -2.44 -27.35 14.84
C SER A 80 -3.96 -27.23 14.79
N GLU A 81 -4.66 -27.97 15.67
CA GLU A 81 -6.12 -27.93 15.76
C GLU A 81 -6.64 -26.54 16.17
N ASP A 82 -5.92 -25.84 17.05
CA ASP A 82 -6.25 -24.53 17.62
C ASP A 82 -5.74 -23.34 16.79
N TYR A 83 -5.01 -23.57 15.68
CA TYR A 83 -4.38 -22.50 14.89
C TYR A 83 -5.37 -21.41 14.49
N LEU A 84 -6.54 -21.79 13.96
CA LEU A 84 -7.55 -20.84 13.51
C LEU A 84 -8.20 -20.10 14.67
N ASP A 85 -8.32 -20.72 15.83
CA ASP A 85 -8.96 -20.10 16.99
C ASP A 85 -8.04 -19.04 17.63
N ILE A 86 -6.73 -19.28 17.59
CA ILE A 86 -5.70 -18.29 17.95
C ILE A 86 -5.60 -17.19 16.89
N TYR A 87 -5.54 -17.55 15.60
CA TYR A 87 -5.39 -16.61 14.49
C TYR A 87 -6.58 -15.65 14.37
N ASP A 88 -7.80 -16.18 14.36
CA ASP A 88 -9.05 -15.41 14.30
C ASP A 88 -9.39 -14.73 15.64
N ARG A 89 -8.58 -14.96 16.68
CA ARG A 89 -8.79 -14.44 18.06
C ARG A 89 -10.14 -14.86 18.65
N LYS A 90 -10.64 -16.05 18.30
CA LYS A 90 -11.79 -16.66 18.99
C LYS A 90 -11.43 -16.99 20.44
N GLU A 91 -10.19 -17.42 20.64
CA GLU A 91 -9.57 -17.52 21.95
C GLU A 91 -8.41 -16.54 22.04
N THR A 92 -8.39 -15.72 23.10
CA THR A 92 -7.35 -14.69 23.30
C THR A 92 -6.50 -15.01 24.51
N GLY A 93 -5.19 -14.78 24.40
CA GLY A 93 -4.22 -15.18 25.39
C GLY A 93 -2.77 -14.98 24.96
N VAL A 94 -1.88 -15.58 25.74
CA VAL A 94 -0.46 -15.70 25.42
C VAL A 94 -0.16 -17.18 25.31
N TRP A 95 0.24 -17.62 24.12
CA TRP A 95 0.25 -19.02 23.73
C TRP A 95 1.68 -19.50 23.55
N ASN A 96 2.04 -20.61 24.19
CA ASN A 96 3.32 -21.27 23.95
C ASN A 96 3.23 -22.04 22.63
N VAL A 97 4.05 -21.67 21.66
CA VAL A 97 3.99 -22.19 20.28
C VAL A 97 5.38 -22.66 19.85
N PRO A 98 5.50 -23.61 18.91
CA PRO A 98 6.80 -24.09 18.47
C PRO A 98 7.57 -23.12 17.56
N TYR A 99 6.91 -22.14 16.95
CA TYR A 99 7.54 -21.23 16.00
C TYR A 99 6.93 -19.83 16.07
N ILE A 100 7.78 -18.81 16.01
CA ILE A 100 7.42 -17.40 15.84
C ILE A 100 8.42 -16.74 14.88
N SER A 101 8.00 -15.70 14.17
CA SER A 101 8.84 -14.94 13.24
C SER A 101 8.44 -13.45 13.20
N SER A 102 9.07 -12.68 12.31
CA SER A 102 8.72 -11.32 11.89
C SER A 102 8.86 -10.23 12.96
N MET A 103 8.33 -10.41 14.16
CA MET A 103 8.54 -9.50 15.29
C MET A 103 8.74 -10.27 16.59
N ILE A 104 9.90 -10.10 17.22
CA ILE A 104 10.28 -10.85 18.42
C ILE A 104 10.88 -9.91 19.46
N LEU A 105 10.31 -9.92 20.67
CA LEU A 105 10.85 -9.33 21.88
C LEU A 105 11.50 -10.43 22.73
N ARG A 106 12.73 -10.21 23.18
CA ARG A 106 13.45 -11.14 24.08
C ARG A 106 14.43 -10.42 25.00
N PRO A 107 14.68 -10.90 26.23
CA PRO A 107 15.83 -10.49 27.02
C PRO A 107 17.14 -10.83 26.30
N MET A 108 18.22 -10.13 26.70
CA MET A 108 19.56 -10.36 26.20
C MET A 108 20.20 -11.64 26.78
N LEU A 109 19.67 -12.80 26.38
CA LEU A 109 20.21 -14.12 26.71
C LEU A 109 21.28 -14.57 25.69
N ASP A 110 22.27 -15.35 26.15
CA ASP A 110 23.35 -15.94 25.33
C ASP A 110 22.85 -16.95 24.28
N ALA A 111 21.57 -17.27 24.28
CA ALA A 111 20.86 -18.13 23.34
C ALA A 111 20.89 -17.61 21.88
N PHE A 112 21.90 -17.95 21.09
CA PHE A 112 21.85 -17.87 19.64
C PHE A 112 22.78 -18.90 19.00
N ASN A 113 22.21 -19.74 18.13
CA ASN A 113 22.97 -20.57 17.20
C ASN A 113 22.37 -20.40 15.81
N TYR A 114 23.25 -20.26 14.81
CA TYR A 114 22.85 -20.19 13.41
C TYR A 114 23.23 -21.50 12.73
N ASN A 115 22.22 -22.31 12.42
CA ASN A 115 22.35 -23.46 11.55
C ASN A 115 22.19 -23.01 10.11
N GLU A 116 23.30 -22.93 9.35
CA GLU A 116 23.30 -22.44 7.96
C GLU A 116 22.41 -23.26 7.00
N LYS A 117 21.97 -24.46 7.40
CA LYS A 117 21.09 -25.33 6.61
C LYS A 117 19.60 -25.00 6.78
N LEU A 118 19.25 -24.22 7.80
CA LEU A 118 17.88 -23.81 8.09
C LEU A 118 17.71 -22.32 7.78
N ASP A 119 16.47 -21.94 7.52
CA ASP A 119 16.08 -20.54 7.58
C ASP A 119 16.43 -19.93 8.97
N PRO A 120 16.89 -18.67 9.07
CA PRO A 120 17.28 -18.06 10.33
C PRO A 120 16.23 -18.14 11.44
N ASP A 121 14.95 -17.98 11.12
CA ASP A 121 13.87 -18.02 12.11
C ASP A 121 13.60 -19.46 12.56
N MET A 122 13.63 -20.41 11.62
CA MET A 122 13.57 -21.84 11.96
C MET A 122 14.75 -22.26 12.83
N SER A 123 15.96 -21.78 12.52
CA SER A 123 17.17 -22.04 13.31
C SER A 123 17.04 -21.47 14.71
N PHE A 124 16.58 -20.22 14.84
CA PHE A 124 16.35 -19.58 16.13
C PHE A 124 15.31 -20.34 16.96
N CYS A 125 14.14 -20.63 16.39
CA CYS A 125 13.07 -21.34 17.07
C CYS A 125 13.50 -22.77 17.46
N SER A 126 14.22 -23.48 16.60
CA SER A 126 14.77 -24.81 16.92
C SER A 126 15.74 -24.73 18.09
N PHE A 127 16.69 -23.80 18.05
CA PHE A 127 17.64 -23.60 19.15
C PHE A 127 16.92 -23.32 20.47
N ALA A 128 15.91 -22.43 20.47
CA ALA A 128 15.13 -22.10 21.65
C ALA A 128 14.47 -23.36 22.25
N ARG A 129 13.78 -24.16 21.43
CA ARG A 129 13.13 -25.40 21.85
C ARG A 129 14.14 -26.42 22.40
N ASP A 130 15.26 -26.62 21.71
CA ASP A 130 16.30 -27.61 22.08
C ASP A 130 16.98 -27.26 23.41
N HIS A 131 16.96 -25.99 23.83
CA HIS A 131 17.53 -25.50 25.08
C HIS A 131 16.46 -25.18 26.15
N GLY A 132 15.20 -25.59 25.93
CA GLY A 132 14.13 -25.44 26.91
C GLY A 132 13.56 -24.03 27.06
N HIS A 133 13.81 -23.13 26.09
CA HIS A 133 13.16 -21.83 26.03
C HIS A 133 11.81 -21.93 25.33
N PHE A 134 10.76 -21.42 25.97
CA PHE A 134 9.44 -21.30 25.38
C PHE A 134 9.35 -20.08 24.46
N LEU A 135 8.57 -20.22 23.39
CA LEU A 135 8.28 -19.16 22.42
C LEU A 135 6.80 -18.81 22.57
N PHE A 136 6.51 -17.55 22.85
CA PHE A 136 5.15 -17.11 23.09
C PHE A 136 4.64 -16.21 21.98
N VAL A 137 3.39 -16.42 21.55
CA VAL A 137 2.65 -15.47 20.71
C VAL A 137 1.50 -14.86 21.52
N ASP A 138 1.36 -13.53 21.44
CA ASP A 138 0.30 -12.78 22.12
C ASP A 138 -0.75 -12.32 21.11
N ASN A 139 -1.99 -12.76 21.30
CA ASN A 139 -3.13 -12.37 20.48
C ASN A 139 -4.23 -11.63 21.27
N ARG A 140 -3.89 -11.01 22.41
CA ARG A 140 -4.85 -10.23 23.21
C ARG A 140 -5.17 -8.86 22.61
N HIS A 141 -4.26 -8.31 21.81
CA HIS A 141 -4.44 -7.00 21.16
C HIS A 141 -4.19 -7.10 19.66
N ASN A 142 -4.91 -6.29 18.88
CA ASN A 142 -4.56 -6.07 17.47
C ASN A 142 -3.30 -5.20 17.44
N TYR A 143 -2.20 -5.78 16.99
CA TYR A 143 -0.88 -5.14 16.95
C TYR A 143 -0.56 -4.57 15.58
N GLY A 144 -0.98 -5.27 14.53
CA GLY A 144 -0.62 -4.98 13.16
C GLY A 144 -0.94 -6.15 12.23
N PHE A 145 -0.32 -6.14 11.06
CA PHE A 145 -0.44 -7.19 10.05
C PHE A 145 0.88 -7.35 9.28
N LEU A 146 0.96 -8.42 8.50
CA LEU A 146 2.08 -8.68 7.60
C LEU A 146 1.75 -8.15 6.20
N VAL A 147 2.68 -7.38 5.64
CA VAL A 147 2.65 -6.89 4.26
C VAL A 147 3.02 -8.05 3.33
N VAL A 148 2.30 -8.20 2.23
CA VAL A 148 2.65 -9.16 1.18
C VAL A 148 3.79 -8.56 0.37
N THR A 149 4.98 -9.14 0.49
CA THR A 149 6.20 -8.67 -0.24
C THR A 149 6.67 -9.64 -1.31
N GLU A 150 5.92 -10.72 -1.54
CA GLU A 150 6.19 -11.67 -2.61
C GLU A 150 5.91 -11.01 -3.98
N ASP A 151 6.77 -11.28 -4.95
CA ASP A 151 6.61 -10.84 -6.35
C ASP A 151 6.49 -9.32 -6.60
N VAL A 152 6.88 -8.47 -5.65
CA VAL A 152 6.90 -7.01 -5.83
C VAL A 152 7.87 -6.62 -6.95
N GLU A 153 7.36 -5.91 -7.98
CA GLU A 153 8.15 -5.46 -9.12
C GLU A 153 9.07 -4.28 -8.78
N THR A 154 10.25 -4.58 -8.25
CA THR A 154 11.27 -3.57 -7.85
C THR A 154 11.90 -2.76 -9.00
N SER A 155 11.52 -3.04 -10.26
CA SER A 155 12.02 -2.31 -11.44
C SER A 155 11.21 -1.07 -11.79
N LYS A 156 10.03 -0.90 -11.19
CA LYS A 156 9.18 0.30 -11.32
C LYS A 156 9.77 1.47 -10.54
N MET A 157 9.45 2.70 -10.94
CA MET A 157 9.90 3.90 -10.23
C MET A 157 9.22 3.99 -8.86
N HIS A 158 7.94 3.62 -8.78
CA HIS A 158 7.11 3.55 -7.59
C HIS A 158 6.41 2.17 -7.52
N PRO A 159 7.11 1.12 -7.05
CA PRO A 159 6.56 -0.24 -6.99
C PRO A 159 5.22 -0.32 -6.24
N GLU A 160 5.04 0.46 -5.18
CA GLU A 160 3.83 0.45 -4.36
C GLU A 160 2.57 0.82 -5.14
N MET A 161 2.66 1.57 -6.25
CA MET A 161 1.51 1.89 -7.10
C MET A 161 0.86 0.63 -7.69
N PHE A 162 1.62 -0.46 -7.84
CA PHE A 162 1.16 -1.71 -8.44
C PHE A 162 0.61 -2.71 -7.41
N GLU A 163 0.67 -2.38 -6.12
CA GLU A 163 0.34 -3.29 -5.01
C GLU A 163 -1.15 -3.25 -4.58
N ILE A 164 -2.04 -2.71 -5.41
CA ILE A 164 -3.49 -2.61 -5.11
C ILE A 164 -4.13 -3.96 -4.80
N PHE A 165 -3.64 -5.04 -5.41
CA PHE A 165 -4.20 -6.39 -5.26
C PHE A 165 -3.62 -7.15 -4.07
N ASN A 166 -2.34 -6.92 -3.75
CA ASN A 166 -1.63 -7.66 -2.70
C ASN A 166 -1.76 -6.97 -1.33
N ASN A 167 -1.79 -5.62 -1.32
CA ASN A 167 -1.74 -4.80 -0.11
C ASN A 167 -2.78 -3.69 -0.16
N ARG A 168 -4.03 -4.06 -0.47
CA ARG A 168 -5.13 -3.13 -0.75
C ARG A 168 -5.32 -2.05 0.30
N GLU A 169 -5.30 -2.39 1.58
CA GLU A 169 -5.52 -1.45 2.68
C GLU A 169 -4.45 -0.36 2.73
N LEU A 170 -3.18 -0.75 2.55
CA LEU A 170 -2.06 0.19 2.49
C LEU A 170 -2.13 1.04 1.22
N TRP A 171 -2.49 0.41 0.10
CA TRP A 171 -2.66 1.08 -1.17
C TRP A 171 -3.78 2.14 -1.10
N GLU A 172 -4.95 1.78 -0.56
CA GLU A 172 -6.07 2.71 -0.38
C GLU A 172 -5.69 3.85 0.56
N ALA A 173 -5.03 3.55 1.70
CA ALA A 173 -4.60 4.57 2.64
C ALA A 173 -3.57 5.55 2.05
N ARG A 174 -2.73 5.11 1.11
CA ARG A 174 -1.73 5.95 0.45
C ARG A 174 -2.29 6.70 -0.76
N TYR A 175 -3.13 6.06 -1.57
CA TYR A 175 -3.44 6.53 -2.92
C TYR A 175 -4.88 6.99 -3.13
N ILE A 176 -5.85 6.58 -2.31
CA ILE A 176 -7.23 7.08 -2.41
C ILE A 176 -7.36 8.40 -1.67
N HIS A 177 -8.11 9.34 -2.24
CA HIS A 177 -8.34 10.62 -1.60
C HIS A 177 -9.04 10.44 -0.25
N GLN A 178 -8.59 11.11 0.81
CA GLN A 178 -9.13 10.99 2.18
C GLN A 178 -10.66 11.18 2.27
N ASN A 179 -11.23 12.02 1.41
CA ASN A 179 -12.68 12.29 1.35
C ASN A 179 -13.46 11.38 0.38
N TYR A 180 -12.81 10.46 -0.34
CA TYR A 180 -13.47 9.59 -1.33
C TYR A 180 -14.60 8.78 -0.71
N PHE A 181 -14.33 8.06 0.39
CA PHE A 181 -15.34 7.21 1.04
C PHE A 181 -16.49 8.02 1.65
N ALA A 182 -16.23 9.24 2.12
CA ALA A 182 -17.27 10.16 2.58
C ALA A 182 -18.15 10.66 1.42
N ALA A 183 -17.58 10.89 0.24
CA ALA A 183 -18.36 11.22 -0.95
C ALA A 183 -19.18 10.02 -1.44
N LEU A 184 -18.59 8.82 -1.46
CA LEU A 184 -19.22 7.59 -1.91
C LEU A 184 -20.45 7.20 -1.07
N ASN A 185 -20.37 7.37 0.26
CA ASN A 185 -21.47 7.05 1.16
C ASN A 185 -22.48 8.21 1.34
N GLY A 186 -22.28 9.33 0.65
CA GLY A 186 -23.16 10.50 0.69
C GLY A 186 -23.00 11.41 1.91
N SER A 187 -21.96 11.20 2.74
CA SER A 187 -21.65 12.08 3.89
C SER A 187 -20.97 13.38 3.47
N ALA A 188 -20.29 13.40 2.32
CA ALA A 188 -19.74 14.60 1.70
C ALA A 188 -20.46 14.88 0.37
N PRO A 189 -20.72 16.16 0.04
CA PRO A 189 -21.38 16.52 -1.21
C PRO A 189 -20.49 16.22 -2.41
N ILE A 190 -21.12 15.75 -3.49
CA ILE A 190 -20.53 15.70 -4.83
C ILE A 190 -21.08 16.89 -5.61
N HIS A 191 -20.21 17.68 -6.23
CA HIS A 191 -20.61 18.90 -6.91
C HIS A 191 -20.95 18.61 -8.37
N GLU A 192 -22.15 19.00 -8.79
CA GLU A 192 -22.51 19.04 -10.20
C GLU A 192 -22.08 20.39 -10.77
N ILE A 193 -21.01 20.40 -11.58
CA ILE A 193 -20.38 21.61 -12.12
C ILE A 193 -21.17 22.16 -13.30
N CYS A 194 -21.55 21.26 -14.19
CA CYS A 194 -22.44 21.49 -15.32
C CYS A 194 -23.54 20.43 -15.26
N ARG A 195 -24.62 20.64 -16.00
CA ARG A 195 -25.65 19.61 -16.16
C ARG A 195 -25.03 18.27 -16.55
N ASP A 196 -25.25 17.24 -15.73
CA ASP A 196 -24.74 15.87 -15.89
C ASP A 196 -23.20 15.75 -15.88
N VAL A 197 -22.49 16.71 -15.26
CA VAL A 197 -21.03 16.71 -15.05
C VAL A 197 -20.75 16.84 -13.56
N PHE A 198 -20.23 15.78 -12.95
CA PHE A 198 -19.95 15.73 -11.52
C PHE A 198 -18.45 15.77 -11.24
N ASP A 199 -18.05 16.44 -10.17
CA ASP A 199 -16.68 16.54 -9.70
C ASP A 199 -16.59 16.01 -8.26
N PHE A 200 -15.70 15.03 -8.03
CA PHE A 200 -15.59 14.34 -6.76
C PHE A 200 -14.13 13.95 -6.43
N PRO A 201 -13.77 13.89 -5.14
CA PRO A 201 -12.44 13.43 -4.74
C PRO A 201 -12.24 11.96 -5.09
N LEU A 202 -11.17 11.61 -5.80
CA LEU A 202 -10.88 10.21 -6.20
C LEU A 202 -9.49 9.76 -5.72
N MET A 203 -8.43 10.40 -6.21
CA MET A 203 -7.04 10.03 -5.92
C MET A 203 -6.38 11.02 -4.96
N SER A 204 -5.40 10.55 -4.20
CA SER A 204 -4.55 11.43 -3.37
C SER A 204 -3.57 12.23 -4.22
N GLU A 205 -3.03 13.32 -3.67
CA GLU A 205 -1.94 14.06 -4.33
C GLU A 205 -0.70 13.18 -4.54
N THR A 206 -0.41 12.24 -3.63
CA THR A 206 0.68 11.27 -3.75
C THR A 206 0.52 10.39 -4.99
N PHE A 207 -0.68 9.83 -5.21
CA PHE A 207 -0.95 9.04 -6.41
C PHE A 207 -0.73 9.87 -7.68
N CYS A 208 -1.23 11.10 -7.68
CA CYS A 208 -1.12 11.99 -8.83
C CYS A 208 0.35 12.30 -9.19
N ALA A 209 1.17 12.61 -8.18
CA ALA A 209 2.60 12.87 -8.37
C ALA A 209 3.34 11.62 -8.89
N GLU A 210 3.18 10.49 -8.21
CA GLU A 210 3.89 9.24 -8.57
C GLU A 210 3.46 8.70 -9.95
N LEU A 211 2.18 8.87 -10.33
CA LEU A 211 1.72 8.53 -11.69
C LEU A 211 2.39 9.39 -12.77
N VAL A 212 2.55 10.68 -12.52
CA VAL A 212 3.26 11.59 -13.44
C VAL A 212 4.73 11.20 -13.52
N GLU A 213 5.37 10.89 -12.40
CA GLU A 213 6.77 10.43 -12.33
C GLU A 213 6.98 9.12 -13.09
N GLU A 214 6.10 8.12 -12.95
CA GLU A 214 6.13 6.88 -13.75
C GLU A 214 6.03 7.15 -15.26
N CYS A 215 5.09 8.02 -15.67
CA CYS A 215 4.90 8.35 -17.08
C CYS A 215 6.11 9.08 -17.67
N GLU A 216 6.70 10.03 -16.94
CA GLU A 216 7.90 10.74 -17.38
C GLU A 216 9.15 9.86 -17.35
N TYR A 217 9.26 8.94 -16.37
CA TYR A 217 10.33 7.93 -16.34
C TYR A 217 10.26 7.00 -17.56
N TYR A 218 9.06 6.59 -17.98
CA TYR A 218 8.88 5.84 -19.23
C TYR A 218 9.26 6.68 -20.47
N GLY A 219 8.89 7.96 -20.48
CA GLY A 219 9.39 8.97 -21.41
C GLY A 219 8.93 8.86 -22.87
N ARG A 220 8.15 7.84 -23.25
CA ARG A 220 7.66 7.62 -24.62
C ARG A 220 6.23 8.14 -24.80
N TRP A 221 6.11 9.47 -24.86
CA TRP A 221 4.84 10.15 -25.10
C TRP A 221 4.39 10.04 -26.57
N SER A 222 3.08 9.92 -26.79
CA SER A 222 2.49 9.91 -28.13
C SER A 222 2.49 11.30 -28.76
N ASP A 223 2.70 11.39 -30.08
CA ASP A 223 2.56 12.62 -30.86
C ASP A 223 1.11 12.87 -31.34
N GLY A 224 0.16 12.05 -30.86
CA GLY A 224 -1.25 12.09 -31.24
C GLY A 224 -1.58 11.39 -32.58
N ARG A 225 -0.60 10.73 -33.23
CA ARG A 225 -0.81 9.96 -34.47
C ARG A 225 -0.91 8.45 -34.25
N ASN A 226 -0.59 7.98 -33.05
CA ASN A 226 -0.63 6.56 -32.71
C ASN A 226 -2.05 6.12 -32.34
N GLU A 227 -2.49 4.99 -32.90
CA GLU A 227 -3.50 4.16 -32.25
C GLU A 227 -2.89 3.55 -30.98
N PRO A 228 -3.57 3.58 -29.82
CA PRO A 228 -3.06 2.95 -28.61
C PRO A 228 -2.72 1.48 -28.87
N VAL A 229 -1.50 1.07 -28.53
CA VAL A 229 -0.96 -0.27 -28.84
C VAL A 229 -1.76 -1.39 -28.16
N GLU A 230 -2.47 -1.07 -27.07
CA GLU A 230 -3.58 -1.85 -26.51
C GLU A 230 -4.25 -0.95 -25.46
N SER A 231 -5.55 -0.68 -25.56
CA SER A 231 -6.27 -0.02 -24.46
C SER A 231 -7.75 -0.38 -24.43
N ILE A 232 -8.22 -0.84 -23.27
CA ILE A 232 -9.61 -0.64 -22.81
C ILE A 232 -9.67 0.76 -22.10
N MET A 233 -8.94 1.70 -22.72
CA MET A 233 -8.85 3.16 -22.59
C MET A 233 -8.72 3.76 -21.18
N MET A 234 -7.56 3.58 -20.53
CA MET A 234 -7.03 4.50 -19.50
C MET A 234 -5.66 5.01 -19.95
N PHE A 235 -5.44 6.33 -19.92
CA PHE A 235 -4.21 6.96 -20.38
C PHE A 235 -3.97 8.31 -19.70
N VAL A 236 -2.70 8.72 -19.62
CA VAL A 236 -2.30 10.04 -19.13
C VAL A 236 -2.06 10.97 -20.32
N VAL A 237 -2.62 12.17 -20.27
CA VAL A 237 -2.42 13.21 -21.27
C VAL A 237 -1.54 14.31 -20.69
N ARG A 238 -0.58 14.76 -21.49
CA ARG A 238 0.32 15.86 -21.18
C ARG A 238 0.06 17.02 -22.14
N TYR A 239 -0.31 18.18 -21.60
CA TYR A 239 -0.46 19.40 -22.38
C TYR A 239 0.68 20.37 -22.10
N ARG A 240 1.31 20.84 -23.17
CA ARG A 240 2.36 21.88 -23.13
C ARG A 240 2.21 22.90 -24.26
N PRO A 241 2.57 24.17 -24.04
CA PRO A 241 2.48 25.21 -25.07
C PRO A 241 3.30 24.93 -26.33
N ASP A 242 4.43 24.23 -26.20
CA ASP A 242 5.38 23.91 -27.26
C ASP A 242 5.14 22.54 -27.94
N GLU A 243 4.22 21.74 -27.40
CA GLU A 243 3.79 20.45 -27.95
C GLU A 243 2.30 20.52 -28.34
N GLN A 244 1.45 19.70 -27.71
CA GLN A 244 0.00 19.80 -27.82
C GLN A 244 -0.55 20.59 -26.64
N ALA A 245 -0.99 21.84 -26.88
CA ALA A 245 -1.46 22.72 -25.82
C ALA A 245 -2.96 22.57 -25.48
N SER A 246 -3.76 22.04 -26.41
CA SER A 246 -5.23 22.01 -26.35
C SER A 246 -5.78 20.76 -27.03
N LEU A 247 -7.07 20.49 -26.86
CA LEU A 247 -7.77 19.43 -27.57
C LEU A 247 -9.06 19.97 -28.20
N ARG A 248 -9.19 19.81 -29.52
CA ARG A 248 -10.35 20.30 -30.29
C ARG A 248 -11.67 19.69 -29.81
N PRO A 249 -12.82 20.32 -30.08
CA PRO A 249 -14.13 19.76 -29.76
C PRO A 249 -14.31 18.32 -30.26
N HIS A 250 -14.70 17.40 -29.37
CA HIS A 250 -14.91 15.99 -29.69
C HIS A 250 -15.89 15.31 -28.72
N HIS A 251 -16.24 14.07 -29.05
CA HIS A 251 -16.91 13.13 -28.17
C HIS A 251 -15.95 11.99 -27.85
N ASP A 252 -16.12 11.41 -26.66
CA ASP A 252 -15.36 10.22 -26.27
C ASP A 252 -16.06 8.96 -26.76
N ALA A 253 -15.26 7.94 -27.05
CA ALA A 253 -15.77 6.61 -27.36
C ALA A 253 -16.11 5.86 -26.06
N SER A 254 -17.02 6.41 -25.25
CA SER A 254 -17.42 5.89 -23.93
C SER A 254 -18.91 6.09 -23.66
N THR A 255 -19.47 5.31 -22.74
CA THR A 255 -20.76 5.66 -22.12
C THR A 255 -20.57 6.87 -21.22
N TYR A 256 -19.55 6.83 -20.36
CA TYR A 256 -19.10 7.94 -19.54
C TYR A 256 -17.59 7.93 -19.44
N SER A 257 -17.02 9.11 -19.23
CA SER A 257 -15.59 9.32 -19.08
C SER A 257 -15.30 9.83 -17.67
N ILE A 258 -14.11 9.48 -17.18
CA ILE A 258 -13.50 10.12 -16.02
C ILE A 258 -12.26 10.88 -16.45
N ASP A 259 -12.05 12.05 -15.88
CA ASP A 259 -10.88 12.91 -16.08
C ASP A 259 -10.36 13.37 -14.71
N VAL A 260 -9.15 12.97 -14.35
CA VAL A 260 -8.51 13.25 -13.07
C VAL A 260 -7.41 14.28 -13.26
N ALA A 261 -7.49 15.39 -12.53
CA ALA A 261 -6.41 16.38 -12.51
C ALA A 261 -5.20 15.84 -11.73
N LEU A 262 -4.03 15.78 -12.36
CA LEU A 262 -2.82 15.21 -11.74
C LEU A 262 -1.87 16.25 -11.17
N ASN A 263 -2.01 17.52 -11.54
CA ASN A 263 -1.17 18.60 -11.03
C ASN A 263 -1.91 19.94 -10.98
N LYS A 264 -1.27 20.96 -10.39
CA LYS A 264 -1.95 22.15 -9.88
C LYS A 264 -1.76 23.38 -10.77
N ARG A 265 -2.89 23.98 -11.16
CA ARG A 265 -2.89 25.26 -11.87
C ARG A 265 -2.35 26.40 -10.99
N GLY A 266 -1.61 27.33 -11.59
CA GLY A 266 -0.95 28.42 -10.89
C GLY A 266 0.36 28.02 -10.18
N VAL A 267 0.70 26.72 -10.17
CA VAL A 267 1.97 26.19 -9.66
C VAL A 267 2.73 25.51 -10.79
N ASP A 268 2.10 24.53 -11.43
CA ASP A 268 2.74 23.67 -12.43
C ASP A 268 2.41 24.10 -13.87
N TYR A 269 1.27 24.78 -14.06
CA TYR A 269 0.82 25.27 -15.37
C TYR A 269 -0.14 26.47 -15.25
N GLU A 270 -0.31 27.17 -16.38
CA GLU A 270 -1.29 28.26 -16.56
C GLU A 270 -2.23 27.99 -17.73
N GLY A 271 -3.44 28.55 -17.69
CA GLY A 271 -4.50 28.23 -18.67
C GLY A 271 -5.14 26.88 -18.39
N GLY A 272 -5.50 26.14 -19.44
CA GLY A 272 -6.11 24.81 -19.33
C GLY A 272 -7.60 24.82 -18.96
N GLY A 273 -8.09 23.65 -18.57
CA GLY A 273 -9.50 23.39 -18.27
C GLY A 273 -10.25 22.72 -19.41
N VAL A 274 -11.55 22.55 -19.21
CA VAL A 274 -12.48 21.91 -20.15
C VAL A 274 -13.67 22.81 -20.39
N ARG A 275 -14.20 22.80 -21.62
CA ARG A 275 -15.44 23.47 -21.96
C ARG A 275 -16.42 22.49 -22.60
N PHE A 276 -17.62 22.43 -22.06
CA PHE A 276 -18.75 21.69 -22.63
C PHE A 276 -19.59 22.62 -23.50
N LEU A 277 -19.46 22.47 -24.83
CA LEU A 277 -19.96 23.44 -25.81
C LEU A 277 -21.48 23.60 -25.75
N ARG A 278 -22.20 22.47 -25.64
CA ARG A 278 -23.68 22.46 -25.62
C ARG A 278 -24.26 23.25 -24.45
N TYR A 279 -23.55 23.29 -23.32
CA TYR A 279 -24.01 23.93 -22.09
C TYR A 279 -23.38 25.29 -21.86
N ASN A 280 -22.46 25.73 -22.72
CA ASN A 280 -21.61 26.90 -22.52
C ASN A 280 -21.02 26.95 -21.10
N CYS A 281 -20.58 25.78 -20.61
CA CYS A 281 -20.05 25.59 -19.28
C CYS A 281 -18.54 25.33 -19.37
N THR A 282 -17.77 26.06 -18.59
CA THR A 282 -16.31 25.92 -18.50
C THR A 282 -15.95 25.54 -17.08
N PHE A 283 -15.07 24.56 -16.95
CA PHE A 283 -14.55 24.11 -15.67
C PHE A 283 -13.03 24.05 -15.74
N ASP A 284 -12.37 24.59 -14.72
CA ASP A 284 -10.91 24.63 -14.68
C ASP A 284 -10.31 23.23 -14.45
N ALA A 285 -11.04 22.34 -13.76
CA ALA A 285 -10.63 20.95 -13.47
C ALA A 285 -9.16 20.88 -13.00
N ASP A 286 -8.84 21.66 -11.97
CA ASP A 286 -7.48 21.93 -11.48
C ASP A 286 -7.25 21.54 -10.01
N THR A 287 -8.25 20.94 -9.36
CA THR A 287 -8.10 20.37 -8.02
C THR A 287 -7.44 19.01 -8.12
N VAL A 288 -6.19 18.90 -7.68
CA VAL A 288 -5.40 17.66 -7.78
C VAL A 288 -6.12 16.49 -7.11
N GLY A 289 -6.18 15.36 -7.81
CA GLY A 289 -6.81 14.13 -7.31
C GLY A 289 -8.34 14.10 -7.39
N TYR A 290 -8.98 15.21 -7.76
CA TYR A 290 -10.41 15.21 -8.07
C TYR A 290 -10.64 14.67 -9.48
N SER A 291 -11.76 13.99 -9.64
CA SER A 291 -12.20 13.38 -10.88
C SER A 291 -13.52 14.00 -11.32
N MET A 292 -13.50 14.52 -12.55
CA MET A 292 -14.70 14.89 -13.27
C MET A 292 -15.26 13.65 -13.98
N ILE A 293 -16.55 13.38 -13.82
CA ILE A 293 -17.29 12.31 -14.52
C ILE A 293 -18.43 12.89 -15.35
N PHE A 294 -18.55 12.46 -16.61
CA PHE A 294 -19.54 12.97 -17.55
C PHE A 294 -19.84 11.96 -18.68
N PRO A 295 -21.03 12.00 -19.32
CA PRO A 295 -21.35 11.15 -20.47
C PRO A 295 -20.44 11.42 -21.68
N GLY A 296 -19.83 10.38 -22.27
CA GLY A 296 -18.85 10.57 -23.36
C GLY A 296 -19.47 10.85 -24.74
N ARG A 297 -20.62 10.23 -25.02
CA ARG A 297 -21.31 10.31 -26.31
C ARG A 297 -22.53 11.23 -26.29
N LEU A 298 -22.92 11.67 -27.48
CA LEU A 298 -24.17 12.37 -27.82
C LEU A 298 -24.35 13.78 -27.23
N THR A 299 -24.17 13.95 -25.92
CA THR A 299 -24.65 15.14 -25.20
C THR A 299 -23.56 16.10 -24.74
N HIS A 300 -22.33 15.60 -24.49
CA HIS A 300 -21.22 16.38 -23.93
C HIS A 300 -20.09 16.55 -24.94
N LEU A 301 -20.38 17.20 -26.07
CA LEU A 301 -19.34 17.67 -26.97
C LEU A 301 -18.47 18.67 -26.19
N HIS A 302 -17.18 18.35 -26.03
CA HIS A 302 -16.29 19.12 -25.17
C HIS A 302 -14.93 19.37 -25.82
N GLU A 303 -14.26 20.42 -25.36
CA GLU A 303 -12.91 20.81 -25.79
C GLU A 303 -11.99 21.01 -24.58
N GLY A 304 -10.71 20.66 -24.75
CA GLY A 304 -9.66 20.96 -23.79
C GLY A 304 -9.06 22.33 -24.09
N LEU A 305 -9.19 23.25 -23.15
CA LEU A 305 -8.70 24.62 -23.30
C LEU A 305 -7.17 24.66 -23.28
N ALA A 306 -6.59 25.69 -23.91
CA ALA A 306 -5.16 25.78 -24.11
C ALA A 306 -4.39 25.97 -22.79
N THR A 307 -3.41 25.10 -22.55
CA THR A 307 -2.35 25.31 -21.56
C THR A 307 -1.37 26.33 -22.13
N THR A 308 -1.14 27.43 -21.40
CA THR A 308 -0.41 28.61 -21.90
C THR A 308 1.01 28.71 -21.34
N GLN A 309 1.27 28.12 -20.17
CA GLN A 309 2.60 28.00 -19.57
C GLN A 309 2.68 26.69 -18.78
N GLY A 310 3.89 26.19 -18.55
CA GLY A 310 4.13 24.98 -17.76
C GLY A 310 3.61 23.72 -18.45
N THR A 311 3.29 22.70 -17.65
CA THR A 311 2.79 21.41 -18.16
C THR A 311 1.56 20.98 -17.36
N ARG A 312 0.44 20.68 -18.03
CA ARG A 312 -0.77 20.14 -17.40
C ARG A 312 -0.84 18.64 -17.64
N TYR A 313 -1.05 17.86 -16.58
CA TYR A 313 -1.25 16.42 -16.65
C TYR A 313 -2.67 16.06 -16.20
N ILE A 314 -3.30 15.17 -16.95
CA ILE A 314 -4.59 14.56 -16.60
C ILE A 314 -4.57 13.05 -16.84
N ALA A 315 -5.26 12.27 -16.01
CA ALA A 315 -5.52 10.86 -16.27
C ALA A 315 -6.97 10.69 -16.73
N VAL A 316 -7.15 10.11 -17.91
CA VAL A 316 -8.46 9.95 -18.54
C VAL A 316 -8.77 8.47 -18.68
N SER A 317 -10.03 8.09 -18.42
CA SER A 317 -10.52 6.77 -18.80
C SER A 317 -11.89 6.82 -19.46
N PHE A 318 -12.03 6.06 -20.55
CA PHE A 318 -13.26 5.91 -21.31
C PHE A 318 -13.94 4.61 -20.89
N ILE A 319 -15.03 4.73 -20.14
CA ILE A 319 -15.65 3.60 -19.47
C ILE A 319 -16.90 3.16 -20.23
N ASN A 320 -17.05 1.83 -20.38
CA ASN A 320 -18.10 1.18 -21.16
C ASN A 320 -18.17 1.72 -22.60
N PRO A 321 -17.13 1.47 -23.43
CA PRO A 321 -16.99 2.01 -24.78
C PRO A 321 -18.01 1.55 -25.82
#